data_AF-A0A0G3UV19-F1
#
_entry.id   AF-A0A0G3UV19-F1
#
_cell.length_a   1.000
_cell.length_b   1.000
_cell.length_c   1.000
_cell.angle_alpha   90.00
_cell.angle_beta   90.00
_cell.angle_gamma   90.00
#
_symmetry.space_group_name_H-M   'P 1'
#
loop_
_entity.id
_entity.type
_entity.pdbx_description
1 polymer ?
#
loop_
_entity_poly.entity_id
_entity_poly.type
_entity_poly.pdbx_seq_one_letter_code
_entity_poly.pdbx_strand_id
1 'polypeptide(L)'
;MHALASTEPSAEGSRLVSDVRRSKRLVLLRAVLDAAPGGPGGESGEHWALLEEAERHDPAAVRDVLHYPATGAWAEETLRRLHAPYGPAPDLGHLGALAVAAALRAGIGFKATLRPVHGRLVLPTLGLLRPARPGPLALDERSWDADADTAAGAAASDALPLHVLPGGRTALDDLDPYRAPAAGHPAPVRPARRLTPKGHKRWDTQWSGALTLLERYDTARAEEIGRLLRSVVPLAGGSRSNGATLPAAAGSLLARAQAPPALAATLVHEVQHGKLAALADILTLHTADRTPRFWAPWRSDPRPLEGLLHGAYAHLALAGYWQRAALYGARGAWAQHARIRAQVAAALPVIRACPELTPAGREFTDAMAAAEKAMDELRPPGDQYATARRALDRERRAWCVAHPELSAFIRA
;
A
#
# COMPACT_ATOMS: atom_id res chain seq x y z
N MET A 1 -14.93 0.47 14.18
CA MET A 1 -15.34 1.23 12.99
C MET A 1 -15.12 2.73 13.15
N HIS A 2 -15.71 3.35 14.18
CA HIS A 2 -15.58 4.78 14.49
C HIS A 2 -14.12 5.29 14.56
N ALA A 3 -13.21 4.51 15.17
CA ALA A 3 -11.79 4.85 15.27
C ALA A 3 -11.05 4.95 13.92
N LEU A 4 -11.55 4.31 12.87
CA LEU A 4 -11.01 4.45 11.50
C LEU A 4 -11.72 5.57 10.74
N ALA A 5 -13.04 5.66 10.84
CA ALA A 5 -13.87 6.60 10.07
C ALA A 5 -13.48 8.07 10.25
N SER A 6 -13.00 8.46 11.44
CA SER A 6 -12.54 9.82 11.72
C SER A 6 -11.25 10.21 10.99
N THR A 7 -10.51 9.23 10.43
CA THR A 7 -9.16 9.36 9.86
C THR A 7 -8.07 9.80 10.84
N GLU A 8 -8.41 9.99 12.12
CA GLU A 8 -7.45 10.29 13.16
C GLU A 8 -6.64 9.03 13.51
N PRO A 9 -5.32 9.18 13.75
CA PRO A 9 -4.49 8.07 14.18
C PRO A 9 -4.99 7.50 15.50
N SER A 10 -5.14 6.18 15.57
CA SER A 10 -5.45 5.48 16.82
C SER A 10 -4.71 4.16 16.90
N ALA A 11 -4.29 3.78 18.11
CA ALA A 11 -3.62 2.51 18.34
C ALA A 11 -4.54 1.32 18.01
N GLU A 12 -5.82 1.42 18.37
CA GLU A 12 -6.84 0.42 18.04
C GLU A 12 -7.03 0.28 16.53
N GLY A 13 -7.21 1.39 15.81
CA GLY A 13 -7.37 1.37 14.35
C GLY A 13 -6.14 0.80 13.63
N SER A 14 -4.94 1.16 14.08
CA SER A 14 -3.69 0.61 13.53
C SER A 14 -3.57 -0.89 13.78
N ARG A 15 -3.90 -1.37 14.99
CA ARG A 15 -3.89 -2.80 15.32
C ARG A 15 -4.89 -3.58 14.48
N LEU A 16 -6.14 -3.10 14.38
CA LEU A 16 -7.17 -3.72 13.54
C LEU A 16 -6.69 -3.89 12.09
N VAL A 17 -6.10 -2.85 11.50
CA VAL A 17 -5.59 -2.91 10.13
C VAL A 17 -4.45 -3.93 10.00
N SER A 18 -3.53 -3.99 10.97
CA SER A 18 -2.48 -4.99 11.00
C SER A 18 -3.03 -6.43 11.13
N ASP A 19 -4.04 -6.63 11.98
CA ASP A 19 -4.64 -7.94 12.24
C ASP A 19 -5.43 -8.45 11.03
N VAL A 20 -6.23 -7.59 10.38
CA VAL A 20 -6.94 -7.97 9.15
C VAL A 20 -5.95 -8.35 8.05
N ARG A 21 -4.90 -7.55 7.85
CA ARG A 21 -3.84 -7.87 6.87
C ARG A 21 -3.17 -9.19 7.19
N ARG A 22 -2.91 -9.49 8.47
CA ARG A 22 -2.36 -10.77 8.92
C ARG A 22 -3.27 -11.93 8.55
N SER A 23 -4.53 -11.87 8.98
CA SER A 23 -5.52 -12.93 8.78
C SER A 23 -5.71 -13.22 7.30
N LYS A 24 -5.91 -12.18 6.47
CA LYS A 24 -6.02 -12.33 5.02
C LYS A 24 -4.77 -12.98 4.42
N ARG A 25 -3.57 -12.57 4.86
CA ARG A 25 -2.32 -13.14 4.37
C ARG A 25 -2.21 -14.64 4.65
N LEU A 26 -2.50 -15.06 5.87
CA LEU A 26 -2.43 -16.47 6.26
C LEU A 26 -3.44 -17.32 5.49
N VAL A 27 -4.67 -16.82 5.30
CA VAL A 27 -5.69 -17.50 4.48
C VAL A 27 -5.24 -17.65 3.03
N LEU A 28 -4.67 -16.59 2.43
CA LEU A 28 -4.17 -16.65 1.06
C LEU A 28 -3.02 -17.66 0.92
N LEU A 29 -2.05 -17.66 1.83
CA LEU A 29 -0.94 -18.60 1.82
C LEU A 29 -1.40 -20.05 1.97
N ARG A 30 -2.35 -20.28 2.88
CA ARG A 30 -2.93 -21.61 3.06
C ARG A 30 -3.66 -22.09 1.81
N ALA A 31 -4.46 -21.22 1.19
CA ALA A 31 -5.14 -21.54 -0.06
C ALA A 31 -4.16 -21.84 -1.20
N VAL A 32 -3.01 -21.15 -1.27
CA VAL A 32 -1.96 -21.46 -2.26
C VAL A 32 -1.41 -22.87 -2.03
N LEU A 33 -1.10 -23.22 -0.78
CA LEU A 33 -0.58 -24.55 -0.44
C LEU A 33 -1.59 -25.66 -0.77
N ASP A 34 -2.85 -25.48 -0.39
CA ASP A 34 -3.90 -26.49 -0.60
C ASP A 34 -4.22 -26.69 -2.11
N ALA A 35 -4.07 -25.64 -2.93
CA ALA A 35 -4.30 -25.69 -4.37
C ALA A 35 -3.05 -26.08 -5.19
N ALA A 36 -1.87 -26.20 -4.57
CA ALA A 36 -0.64 -26.56 -5.27
C ALA A 36 -0.68 -28.02 -5.79
N PRO A 37 -0.13 -28.31 -6.98
CA PRO A 37 0.00 -29.68 -7.47
C PRO A 37 0.82 -30.56 -6.51
N GLY A 38 0.31 -31.76 -6.18
CA GLY A 38 0.89 -32.62 -5.15
C GLY A 38 0.51 -32.24 -3.71
N GLY A 39 -0.20 -31.13 -3.52
CA GLY A 39 -0.66 -30.64 -2.23
C GLY A 39 0.49 -30.47 -1.22
N PRO A 40 0.20 -30.63 0.08
CA PRO A 40 1.22 -30.62 1.14
C PRO A 40 2.28 -31.72 1.03
N GLY A 41 2.12 -32.71 0.14
CA GLY A 41 3.09 -33.79 -0.08
C GLY A 41 4.09 -33.51 -1.20
N GLY A 42 3.98 -32.38 -1.93
CA GLY A 42 4.92 -31.98 -2.99
C GLY A 42 5.98 -30.97 -2.51
N GLU A 43 6.71 -30.38 -3.47
CA GLU A 43 7.76 -29.37 -3.23
C GLU A 43 7.26 -28.17 -2.39
N SER A 44 6.01 -27.76 -2.58
CA SER A 44 5.38 -26.70 -1.76
C SER A 44 5.22 -27.08 -0.29
N GLY A 45 5.03 -28.38 0.00
CA GLY A 45 4.99 -28.92 1.35
C GLY A 45 6.33 -28.87 2.06
N GLU A 46 7.42 -29.16 1.35
CA GLU A 46 8.79 -29.04 1.90
C GLU A 46 9.11 -27.58 2.25
N HIS A 47 8.73 -26.64 1.38
CA HIS A 47 8.88 -25.21 1.65
C HIS A 47 8.03 -24.75 2.83
N TRP A 48 6.82 -25.30 2.97
CA TRP A 48 5.95 -25.03 4.12
C TRP A 48 6.55 -25.56 5.42
N ALA A 49 7.10 -26.76 5.44
CA ALA A 49 7.77 -27.32 6.62
C ALA A 49 8.98 -26.48 7.07
N LEU A 50 9.75 -25.93 6.12
CA LEU A 50 10.83 -25.00 6.44
C LEU A 50 10.31 -23.68 7.05
N LEU A 51 9.18 -23.15 6.54
CA LEU A 51 8.51 -22.00 7.15
C LEU A 51 8.06 -22.29 8.58
N GLU A 52 7.49 -23.46 8.85
CA GLU A 52 7.05 -23.87 10.19
C GLU A 52 8.23 -24.06 11.16
N GLU A 53 9.37 -24.61 10.69
CA GLU A 53 10.61 -24.69 11.48
C GLU A 53 11.13 -23.29 11.83
N ALA A 54 11.20 -22.39 10.84
CA ALA A 54 11.61 -21.01 11.06
C ALA A 54 10.66 -20.30 12.05
N GLU A 55 9.35 -20.55 11.95
CA GLU A 55 8.36 -19.92 12.84
C GLU A 55 8.48 -20.44 14.27
N ARG A 56 8.77 -21.74 14.47
CA ARG A 56 9.04 -22.29 15.79
C ARG A 56 10.28 -21.68 16.45
N HIS A 57 11.29 -21.31 15.65
CA HIS A 57 12.52 -20.71 16.17
C HIS A 57 12.38 -19.21 16.42
N ASP A 58 11.89 -18.44 15.44
CA ASP A 58 11.64 -17.01 15.55
C ASP A 58 10.31 -16.63 14.86
N PRO A 59 9.20 -16.63 15.63
CA PRO A 59 7.90 -16.21 15.11
C PRO A 59 7.89 -14.76 14.59
N ALA A 60 8.73 -13.87 15.14
CA ALA A 60 8.76 -12.47 14.74
C ALA A 60 9.43 -12.30 13.38
N ALA A 61 10.52 -13.02 13.11
CA ALA A 61 11.20 -13.06 11.82
C ALA A 61 10.28 -13.57 10.70
N VAL A 62 9.61 -14.70 10.92
CA VAL A 62 8.68 -15.26 9.92
C VAL A 62 7.51 -14.32 9.68
N ARG A 63 6.94 -13.77 10.75
CA ARG A 63 5.89 -12.75 10.63
C ARG A 63 6.36 -11.59 9.76
N ASP A 64 7.57 -11.07 9.96
CA ASP A 64 8.08 -9.96 9.14
C ASP A 64 8.21 -10.31 7.65
N VAL A 65 8.60 -11.55 7.31
CA VAL A 65 8.64 -12.05 5.92
C VAL A 65 7.24 -12.17 5.33
N LEU A 66 6.31 -12.82 6.04
CA LEU A 66 4.95 -13.03 5.51
C LEU A 66 4.17 -11.72 5.36
N HIS A 67 4.44 -10.75 6.23
CA HIS A 67 3.87 -9.40 6.18
C HIS A 67 4.53 -8.47 5.16
N TYR A 68 5.55 -8.93 4.44
CA TYR A 68 6.09 -8.18 3.33
C TYR A 68 4.99 -7.93 2.28
N PRO A 69 4.75 -6.68 1.83
CA PRO A 69 3.57 -6.39 1.01
C PRO A 69 3.50 -7.22 -0.27
N ALA A 70 4.62 -7.43 -0.97
CA ALA A 70 4.68 -8.15 -2.23
C ALA A 70 4.24 -9.63 -2.11
N THR A 71 4.40 -10.24 -0.93
CA THR A 71 3.96 -11.61 -0.67
C THR A 71 2.44 -11.79 -0.86
N GLY A 72 1.62 -10.75 -0.65
CA GLY A 72 0.16 -10.83 -0.85
C GLY A 72 -0.22 -10.66 -2.30
N ALA A 73 0.44 -9.73 -2.98
CA ALA A 73 0.31 -9.58 -4.42
C ALA A 73 0.69 -10.88 -5.15
N TRP A 74 1.77 -11.53 -4.71
CA TRP A 74 2.13 -12.87 -5.18
C TRP A 74 1.04 -13.90 -4.89
N ALA A 75 0.57 -14.01 -3.65
CA ALA A 75 -0.38 -15.04 -3.26
C ALA A 75 -1.72 -14.91 -4.02
N GLU A 76 -2.26 -13.69 -4.14
CA GLU A 76 -3.47 -13.42 -4.93
C GLU A 76 -3.26 -13.71 -6.42
N GLU A 77 -2.12 -13.30 -6.99
CA GLU A 77 -1.76 -13.56 -8.39
C GLU A 77 -1.68 -15.08 -8.65
N THR A 78 -1.00 -15.81 -7.77
CA THR A 78 -0.80 -17.26 -7.85
C THR A 78 -2.12 -18.02 -7.74
N LEU A 79 -2.98 -17.69 -6.77
CA LEU A 79 -4.30 -18.29 -6.63
C LEU A 79 -5.15 -18.09 -7.88
N ARG A 80 -5.17 -16.87 -8.41
CA ARG A 80 -5.94 -16.57 -9.62
C ARG A 80 -5.41 -17.33 -10.84
N ARG A 81 -4.11 -17.60 -10.94
CA ARG A 81 -3.54 -18.46 -12.00
C ARG A 81 -3.86 -19.95 -11.80
N LEU A 82 -3.84 -20.44 -10.57
CA LEU A 82 -4.26 -21.82 -10.24
C LEU A 82 -5.71 -22.09 -10.67
N HIS A 83 -6.58 -21.08 -10.61
CA HIS A 83 -7.98 -21.16 -11.05
C HIS A 83 -8.21 -20.80 -12.53
N ALA A 84 -7.14 -20.52 -13.30
CA ALA A 84 -7.22 -20.15 -14.70
C ALA A 84 -6.54 -21.23 -15.58
N PRO A 85 -7.25 -22.31 -15.97
CA PRO A 85 -6.65 -23.49 -16.60
C PRO A 85 -5.94 -23.23 -17.95
N TYR A 86 -6.29 -22.13 -18.63
CA TYR A 86 -5.65 -21.71 -19.89
C TYR A 86 -4.76 -20.47 -19.73
N GLY A 87 -4.50 -20.04 -18.50
CA GLY A 87 -3.68 -18.88 -18.17
C GLY A 87 -2.18 -19.20 -18.07
N PRO A 88 -1.34 -18.19 -17.83
CA PRO A 88 0.07 -18.40 -17.50
C PRO A 88 0.23 -19.25 -16.25
N ALA A 89 1.29 -20.05 -16.18
CA ALA A 89 1.57 -20.90 -15.03
C ALA A 89 1.70 -20.08 -13.72
N PRO A 90 1.22 -20.61 -12.58
CA PRO A 90 1.41 -20.02 -11.26
C PRO A 90 2.89 -20.10 -10.84
N ASP A 91 3.36 -19.09 -10.10
CA ASP A 91 4.72 -19.08 -9.55
C ASP A 91 4.73 -19.69 -8.15
N LEU A 92 4.62 -21.01 -8.06
CA LEU A 92 4.65 -21.72 -6.78
C LEU A 92 6.03 -21.70 -6.13
N GLY A 93 7.10 -21.54 -6.92
CA GLY A 93 8.49 -21.51 -6.43
C GLY A 93 8.78 -20.33 -5.51
N HIS A 94 8.01 -19.24 -5.59
CA HIS A 94 8.13 -18.12 -4.66
C HIS A 94 7.78 -18.49 -3.21
N LEU A 95 7.02 -19.56 -2.96
CA LEU A 95 6.83 -20.11 -1.61
C LEU A 95 8.17 -20.54 -1.00
N GLY A 96 9.04 -21.14 -1.81
CA GLY A 96 10.40 -21.50 -1.41
C GLY A 96 11.25 -20.28 -1.11
N ALA A 97 11.10 -19.20 -1.87
CA ALA A 97 11.77 -17.94 -1.58
C ALA A 97 11.33 -17.32 -0.24
N LEU A 98 10.04 -17.43 0.12
CA LEU A 98 9.54 -17.03 1.44
C LEU A 98 10.15 -17.90 2.54
N ALA A 99 10.18 -19.22 2.35
CA ALA A 99 10.73 -20.17 3.31
C ALA A 99 12.21 -19.94 3.57
N VAL A 100 13.00 -19.75 2.51
CA VAL A 100 14.43 -19.43 2.62
C VAL A 100 14.65 -18.08 3.30
N ALA A 101 13.89 -17.04 2.93
CA ALA A 101 14.00 -15.73 3.58
C ALA A 101 13.66 -15.80 5.08
N ALA A 102 12.64 -16.58 5.44
CA ALA A 102 12.25 -16.83 6.83
C ALA A 102 13.35 -17.57 7.60
N ALA A 103 13.90 -18.65 7.02
CA ALA A 103 14.97 -19.43 7.64
C ALA A 103 16.25 -18.62 7.87
N LEU A 104 16.67 -17.83 6.87
CA LEU A 104 17.82 -16.91 6.99
C LEU A 104 17.60 -15.86 8.08
N ARG A 105 16.39 -15.29 8.19
CA ARG A 105 16.09 -14.30 9.24
C ARG A 105 15.95 -14.91 10.62
N ALA A 106 15.46 -16.14 10.72
CA ALA A 106 15.38 -16.89 11.96
C ALA A 106 16.75 -17.44 12.40
N GLY A 107 17.78 -17.41 11.54
CA GLY A 107 19.11 -17.90 11.85
C GLY A 107 19.20 -19.41 12.01
N ILE A 108 18.33 -20.17 11.32
CA ILE A 108 18.34 -21.63 11.35
C ILE A 108 19.14 -22.20 10.17
N GLY A 109 19.79 -23.36 10.38
CA GLY A 109 20.43 -24.11 9.30
C GLY A 109 19.40 -24.78 8.40
N PHE A 110 19.62 -24.76 7.08
CA PHE A 110 18.72 -25.40 6.12
C PHE A 110 19.46 -25.79 4.83
N LYS A 111 18.80 -26.62 4.02
CA LYS A 111 19.20 -26.87 2.63
C LYS A 111 17.97 -26.80 1.75
N ALA A 112 17.98 -25.89 0.78
CA ALA A 112 16.90 -25.73 -0.18
C ALA A 112 17.48 -25.60 -1.58
N THR A 113 16.76 -26.07 -2.60
CA THR A 113 17.12 -25.81 -4.00
C THR A 113 15.98 -25.05 -4.64
N LEU A 114 16.24 -23.81 -5.06
CA LEU A 114 15.24 -22.95 -5.70
C LEU A 114 15.57 -22.72 -7.17
N ARG A 115 14.57 -22.34 -7.95
CA ARG A 115 14.72 -22.04 -9.38
C ARG A 115 14.60 -20.53 -9.62
N PRO A 116 15.72 -19.83 -9.91
CA PRO A 116 15.70 -18.43 -10.29
C PRO A 116 14.87 -18.19 -11.55
N VAL A 117 13.99 -17.18 -11.53
CA VAL A 117 13.17 -16.77 -12.67
C VAL A 117 13.88 -15.64 -13.42
N HIS A 118 14.14 -15.83 -14.71
CA HIS A 118 14.94 -14.89 -15.52
C HIS A 118 16.30 -14.55 -14.89
N GLY A 119 16.99 -15.57 -14.36
CA GLY A 119 18.32 -15.44 -13.74
C GLY A 119 18.33 -14.66 -12.43
N ARG A 120 17.17 -14.56 -11.75
CA ARG A 120 16.97 -13.76 -10.55
C ARG A 120 16.16 -14.55 -9.53
N LEU A 121 16.59 -14.50 -8.27
CA LEU A 121 15.86 -15.05 -7.14
C LEU A 121 15.65 -13.95 -6.11
N VAL A 122 14.42 -13.45 -6.01
CA VAL A 122 14.06 -12.47 -4.97
C VAL A 122 13.75 -13.23 -3.70
N LEU A 123 14.39 -12.83 -2.60
CA LEU A 123 14.12 -13.31 -1.25
C LEU A 123 13.39 -12.18 -0.51
N PRO A 124 12.07 -12.31 -0.26
CA PRO A 124 11.26 -11.27 0.36
C PRO A 124 11.90 -10.73 1.64
N THR A 125 11.85 -9.41 1.82
CA THR A 125 12.52 -8.63 2.90
C THR A 125 14.06 -8.63 2.90
N LEU A 126 14.74 -9.51 2.17
CA LEU A 126 16.21 -9.54 2.10
C LEU A 126 16.72 -8.80 0.87
N GLY A 127 16.21 -9.13 -0.31
CA GLY A 127 16.62 -8.50 -1.57
C GLY A 127 16.60 -9.47 -2.75
N LEU A 128 17.60 -9.37 -3.61
CA LEU A 128 17.71 -10.15 -4.84
C LEU A 128 19.06 -10.88 -4.93
N LEU A 129 19.03 -12.19 -5.12
CA LEU A 129 20.18 -12.98 -5.54
C LEU A 129 20.26 -13.09 -7.07
N ARG A 130 21.47 -12.94 -7.59
CA ARG A 130 21.84 -13.24 -8.98
C ARG A 130 22.83 -14.38 -9.03
N PRO A 131 22.39 -15.60 -9.39
CA PRO A 131 23.27 -16.74 -9.57
C PRO A 131 24.32 -16.45 -10.65
N ALA A 132 25.55 -16.94 -10.45
CA ALA A 132 26.60 -16.86 -11.48
C ALA A 132 26.28 -17.73 -12.72
N ARG A 133 25.46 -18.78 -12.57
CA ARG A 133 25.09 -19.71 -13.64
C ARG A 133 23.57 -19.91 -13.70
N PRO A 134 22.98 -20.09 -14.90
CA PRO A 134 21.59 -20.50 -15.04
C PRO A 134 21.34 -21.88 -14.43
N GLY A 135 20.12 -22.12 -13.95
CA GLY A 135 19.69 -23.41 -13.41
C GLY A 135 19.25 -23.34 -11.95
N PRO A 136 18.96 -24.50 -11.33
CA PRO A 136 18.65 -24.58 -9.91
C PRO A 136 19.80 -24.04 -9.05
N LEU A 137 19.45 -23.32 -7.98
CA LEU A 137 20.38 -22.74 -7.01
C LEU A 137 20.19 -23.43 -5.66
N ALA A 138 21.22 -24.13 -5.19
CA ALA A 138 21.28 -24.64 -3.83
C ALA A 138 21.55 -23.49 -2.85
N LEU A 139 20.81 -23.47 -1.74
CA LEU A 139 20.82 -22.44 -0.72
C LEU A 139 20.90 -23.09 0.66
N ASP A 140 21.63 -22.42 1.54
CA ASP A 140 21.86 -22.74 2.95
C ASP A 140 21.94 -21.45 3.77
N GLU A 141 22.23 -21.57 5.07
CA GLU A 141 22.31 -20.43 5.99
C GLU A 141 23.38 -19.39 5.63
N ARG A 142 24.39 -19.77 4.82
CA ARG A 142 25.50 -18.89 4.42
C ARG A 142 25.25 -18.20 3.08
N SER A 143 24.18 -18.57 2.39
CA SER A 143 23.90 -18.13 1.02
C SER A 143 23.53 -16.64 0.91
N TRP A 144 23.37 -15.93 2.03
CA TRP A 144 23.12 -14.49 2.09
C TRP A 144 24.25 -13.70 2.78
N ASP A 145 25.31 -14.36 3.22
CA ASP A 145 26.44 -13.71 3.87
C ASP A 145 27.36 -13.06 2.82
N ALA A 146 27.52 -11.73 2.89
CA ALA A 146 28.36 -10.97 1.97
C ALA A 146 29.86 -11.33 2.08
N ASP A 147 30.28 -11.85 3.23
CA ASP A 147 31.66 -12.23 3.56
C ASP A 147 31.88 -13.76 3.53
N ALA A 148 30.89 -14.56 3.12
CA ALA A 148 31.05 -16.01 3.04
C ALA A 148 32.07 -16.36 1.94
N ASP A 149 33.23 -16.86 2.39
CA ASP A 149 34.31 -17.28 1.53
C ASP A 149 33.82 -18.41 0.60
N THR A 150 33.80 -18.12 -0.70
CA THR A 150 33.20 -18.92 -1.80
C THR A 150 33.83 -20.31 -2.03
N ALA A 151 34.65 -20.80 -1.10
CA ALA A 151 35.37 -22.05 -1.18
C ALA A 151 34.48 -23.32 -1.11
N ALA A 152 33.21 -23.19 -0.74
CA ALA A 152 32.29 -24.31 -0.56
C ALA A 152 31.20 -24.41 -1.65
N GLY A 153 31.54 -24.31 -2.94
CA GLY A 153 30.67 -24.74 -4.05
C GLY A 153 29.35 -23.98 -4.26
N ALA A 154 28.96 -23.07 -3.35
CA ALA A 154 27.93 -22.08 -3.56
C ALA A 154 28.45 -21.07 -4.58
N ALA A 155 27.95 -21.16 -5.81
CA ALA A 155 28.34 -20.25 -6.88
C ALA A 155 28.15 -18.80 -6.42
N ALA A 156 29.24 -18.03 -6.34
CA ALA A 156 29.25 -16.62 -5.92
C ALA A 156 28.06 -15.87 -6.51
N SER A 157 27.01 -15.66 -5.71
CA SER A 157 25.82 -14.96 -6.14
C SER A 157 25.98 -13.48 -5.82
N ASP A 158 25.75 -12.61 -6.81
CA ASP A 158 25.68 -11.16 -6.58
C ASP A 158 24.39 -10.88 -5.79
N ALA A 159 24.57 -10.65 -4.49
CA ALA A 159 23.49 -10.35 -3.55
C ALA A 159 23.24 -8.84 -3.52
N LEU A 160 22.02 -8.45 -3.89
CA LEU A 160 21.58 -7.07 -3.92
C LEU A 160 20.59 -6.84 -2.80
N PRO A 161 21.00 -6.21 -1.68
CA PRO A 161 20.11 -6.03 -0.55
C PRO A 161 18.96 -5.06 -0.89
N LEU A 162 17.84 -5.31 -0.24
CA LEU A 162 16.70 -4.39 -0.23
C LEU A 162 17.10 -3.10 0.51
N HIS A 163 16.83 -1.95 -0.09
CA HIS A 163 17.23 -0.67 0.47
C HIS A 163 16.30 -0.27 1.62
N VAL A 164 16.82 -0.15 2.84
CA VAL A 164 16.05 0.32 4.01
C VAL A 164 16.09 1.84 4.05
N LEU A 165 14.92 2.47 4.09
CA LEU A 165 14.81 3.92 4.20
C LEU A 165 15.16 4.39 5.63
N PRO A 166 15.76 5.58 5.80
CA PRO A 166 16.10 6.11 7.11
C PRO A 166 14.90 6.26 8.05
N GLY A 167 15.13 6.15 9.36
CA GLY A 167 14.12 6.45 10.38
C GLY A 167 13.10 5.34 10.64
N GLY A 168 13.35 4.11 10.16
CA GLY A 168 12.49 2.97 10.49
C GLY A 168 12.82 1.71 9.71
N ARG A 169 11.81 0.84 9.59
CA ARG A 169 11.89 -0.46 8.90
C ARG A 169 11.29 -0.45 7.49
N THR A 170 10.92 0.72 6.98
CA THR A 170 10.30 0.84 5.65
C THR A 170 11.35 0.62 4.58
N ALA A 171 11.12 -0.32 3.67
CA ALA A 171 12.00 -0.55 2.54
C ALA A 171 11.62 0.31 1.32
N LEU A 172 12.61 0.75 0.56
CA LEU A 172 12.41 1.23 -0.81
C LEU A 172 12.58 0.03 -1.75
N ASP A 173 11.46 -0.50 -2.24
CA ASP A 173 11.45 -1.71 -3.05
C ASP A 173 11.49 -1.38 -4.54
N ASP A 174 12.68 -1.51 -5.13
CA ASP A 174 12.93 -1.45 -6.57
C ASP A 174 13.35 -2.81 -7.17
N LEU A 175 13.12 -3.91 -6.42
CA LEU A 175 13.62 -5.24 -6.70
C LEU A 175 12.51 -6.26 -6.96
N ASP A 176 11.50 -6.34 -6.08
CA ASP A 176 10.57 -7.47 -6.04
C ASP A 176 9.63 -7.49 -7.26
N PRO A 177 9.48 -8.61 -7.98
CA PRO A 177 8.62 -8.67 -9.16
C PRO A 177 7.13 -8.43 -8.85
N TYR A 178 6.67 -8.69 -7.62
CA TYR A 178 5.29 -8.54 -7.15
C TYR A 178 5.03 -7.20 -6.46
N ARG A 179 6.01 -6.28 -6.44
CA ARG A 179 5.87 -4.92 -5.89
C ARG A 179 4.85 -4.05 -6.62
N ALA A 180 4.49 -4.42 -7.85
CA ALA A 180 3.45 -3.78 -8.64
C ALA A 180 2.73 -4.82 -9.51
N PRO A 181 1.49 -4.55 -9.99
CA PRO A 181 0.77 -5.49 -10.83
C PRO A 181 1.54 -5.78 -12.12
N ALA A 182 1.43 -7.00 -12.62
CA ALA A 182 2.10 -7.42 -13.83
C ALA A 182 1.69 -6.57 -15.05
N ALA A 183 2.66 -6.36 -15.97
CA ALA A 183 2.42 -5.69 -17.24
C ALA A 183 1.43 -6.52 -18.08
N GLY A 184 0.21 -6.00 -18.27
CA GLY A 184 -0.86 -6.71 -19.00
C GLY A 184 -2.25 -6.43 -18.47
N HIS A 185 -2.36 -6.03 -17.19
CA HIS A 185 -3.53 -5.27 -16.74
C HIS A 185 -3.36 -3.81 -17.16
N PRO A 186 -4.45 -3.08 -17.46
CA PRO A 186 -4.42 -1.62 -17.61
C PRO A 186 -4.11 -0.96 -16.26
N ALA A 187 -2.95 -1.24 -15.68
CA ALA A 187 -2.46 -0.62 -14.48
C ALA A 187 -1.96 0.78 -14.84
N PRO A 188 -2.53 1.86 -14.26
CA PRO A 188 -2.18 3.23 -14.60
C PRO A 188 -0.78 3.65 -14.11
N VAL A 189 -0.06 2.75 -13.45
CA VAL A 189 1.23 3.01 -12.78
C VAL A 189 2.27 1.96 -13.19
N ARG A 190 3.49 2.44 -13.48
CA ARG A 190 4.64 1.59 -13.83
C ARG A 190 5.69 1.75 -12.73
N PRO A 191 6.14 0.66 -12.07
CA PRO A 191 7.23 0.75 -11.11
C PRO A 191 8.52 1.13 -11.84
N ALA A 192 9.42 1.83 -11.15
CA ALA A 192 10.76 2.09 -11.65
C ALA A 192 11.53 0.77 -11.77
N ARG A 193 12.51 0.76 -12.69
CA ARG A 193 13.60 -0.22 -12.66
C ARG A 193 14.47 0.04 -11.43
N ARG A 194 15.41 -0.86 -11.16
CA ARG A 194 16.43 -0.68 -10.12
C ARG A 194 17.02 0.73 -10.19
N LEU A 195 16.99 1.42 -9.06
CA LEU A 195 17.56 2.74 -8.93
C LEU A 195 19.09 2.67 -8.86
N THR A 196 19.73 3.75 -9.27
CA THR A 196 21.17 3.94 -9.05
C THR A 196 21.42 4.34 -7.59
N PRO A 197 22.68 4.25 -7.09
CA PRO A 197 23.01 4.74 -5.76
C PRO A 197 22.62 6.21 -5.53
N LYS A 198 22.71 7.06 -6.56
CA LYS A 198 22.22 8.45 -6.52
C LYS A 198 20.70 8.52 -6.37
N GLY A 199 19.97 7.59 -7.00
CA GLY A 199 18.53 7.45 -6.87
C GLY A 199 18.11 7.07 -5.45
N HIS A 200 18.78 6.09 -4.83
CA HIS A 200 18.55 5.72 -3.43
C HIS A 200 18.83 6.89 -2.48
N LYS A 201 19.98 7.56 -2.61
CA LYS A 201 20.29 8.74 -1.77
C LYS A 201 19.27 9.87 -1.90
N ARG A 202 18.72 10.09 -3.10
CA ARG A 202 17.64 11.07 -3.32
C ARG A 202 16.38 10.69 -2.56
N TRP A 203 16.00 9.40 -2.59
CA TRP A 203 14.88 8.89 -1.81
C TRP A 203 15.12 9.05 -0.32
N ASP A 204 16.30 8.72 0.20
CA ASP A 204 16.65 8.88 1.62
C ASP A 204 16.45 10.33 2.09
N THR A 205 16.90 11.28 1.28
CA THR A 205 16.77 12.72 1.57
C THR A 205 15.30 13.13 1.58
N GLN A 206 14.52 12.71 0.58
CA GLN A 206 13.11 13.07 0.45
C GLN A 206 12.26 12.45 1.55
N TRP A 207 12.51 11.17 1.85
CA TRP A 207 11.86 10.39 2.88
C TRP A 207 12.13 10.98 4.27
N SER A 208 13.40 11.21 4.62
CA SER A 208 13.77 11.79 5.92
C SER A 208 13.14 13.17 6.13
N GLY A 209 13.11 14.00 5.08
CA GLY A 209 12.42 15.28 5.11
C GLY A 209 10.91 15.14 5.31
N ALA A 210 10.28 14.15 4.68
CA ALA A 210 8.84 13.92 4.81
C ALA A 210 8.47 13.45 6.22
N LEU A 211 9.25 12.52 6.79
CA LEU A 211 9.08 12.06 8.17
C LEU A 211 9.26 13.21 9.16
N THR A 212 10.30 14.04 8.98
CA THR A 212 10.52 15.22 9.82
C THR A 212 9.32 16.17 9.83
N LEU A 213 8.68 16.38 8.67
CA LEU A 213 7.48 17.23 8.58
C LEU A 213 6.27 16.57 9.23
N LEU A 214 6.06 15.27 9.01
CA LEU A 214 4.99 14.52 9.66
C LEU A 214 5.13 14.55 11.18
N GLU A 215 6.32 14.29 11.72
CA GLU A 215 6.59 14.32 13.16
C GLU A 215 6.32 15.69 13.78
N ARG A 216 6.68 16.78 13.08
CA ARG A 216 6.45 18.16 13.53
C ARG A 216 4.99 18.57 13.51
N TYR A 217 4.25 18.18 12.48
CA TYR A 217 2.85 18.60 12.31
C TYR A 217 1.88 17.68 13.05
N ASP A 218 2.16 16.38 13.08
CA ASP A 218 1.24 15.34 13.55
C ASP A 218 2.02 14.07 13.93
N THR A 219 2.61 14.07 15.14
CA THR A 219 3.42 12.96 15.64
C THR A 219 2.64 11.64 15.68
N ALA A 220 1.36 11.67 16.05
CA ALA A 220 0.51 10.48 16.08
C ALA A 220 0.35 9.86 14.68
N ARG A 221 0.26 10.69 13.64
CA ARG A 221 0.19 10.23 12.24
C ARG A 221 1.53 9.74 11.73
N ALA A 222 2.63 10.36 12.12
CA ALA A 222 3.97 9.84 11.82
C ALA A 222 4.14 8.42 12.38
N GLU A 223 3.71 8.19 13.63
CA GLU A 223 3.71 6.85 14.23
C GLU A 223 2.80 5.85 13.49
N GLU A 224 1.58 6.26 13.12
CA GLU A 224 0.67 5.40 12.35
C GLU A 224 1.30 5.00 11.01
N ILE A 225 1.89 5.95 10.28
CA ILE A 225 2.60 5.68 9.02
C ILE A 225 3.77 4.70 9.27
N GLY A 226 4.60 4.94 10.29
CA GLY A 226 5.72 4.06 10.64
C GLY A 226 5.31 2.65 11.08
N ARG A 227 4.08 2.48 11.60
CA ARG A 227 3.52 1.16 11.95
C ARG A 227 2.91 0.44 10.75
N LEU A 228 2.19 1.16 9.89
CA LEU A 228 1.37 0.57 8.81
C LEU A 228 2.11 0.40 7.48
N LEU A 229 3.15 1.19 7.23
CA LEU A 229 3.91 1.18 5.99
C LEU A 229 5.17 0.31 6.13
N ARG A 230 5.32 -0.67 5.26
CA ARG A 230 6.45 -1.61 5.22
C ARG A 230 7.33 -1.40 3.99
N SER A 231 6.77 -0.94 2.88
CA SER A 231 7.57 -0.58 1.71
C SER A 231 7.02 0.60 0.92
N VAL A 232 7.93 1.29 0.22
CA VAL A 232 7.65 2.28 -0.80
C VAL A 232 8.22 1.77 -2.10
N VAL A 233 7.40 1.73 -3.14
CA VAL A 233 7.81 1.31 -4.47
C VAL A 233 7.98 2.55 -5.34
N PRO A 234 9.19 2.84 -5.84
CA PRO A 234 9.42 4.02 -6.66
C PRO A 234 8.70 3.86 -8.00
N LEU A 235 7.98 4.89 -8.43
CA LEU A 235 7.35 4.96 -9.75
C LEU A 235 8.34 5.40 -10.83
N ALA A 236 8.18 4.85 -12.04
CA ALA A 236 8.95 5.25 -13.21
C ALA A 236 8.60 6.68 -13.68
N GLY A 237 9.55 7.33 -14.36
CA GLY A 237 9.30 8.60 -15.05
C GLY A 237 8.15 8.46 -16.05
N GLY A 238 7.25 9.46 -16.08
CA GLY A 238 6.07 9.47 -16.96
C GLY A 238 4.78 8.91 -16.35
N SER A 239 4.78 8.42 -15.10
CA SER A 239 3.52 8.11 -14.42
C SER A 239 2.70 9.37 -14.16
N ARG A 240 1.42 9.34 -14.56
CA ARG A 240 0.44 10.42 -14.33
C ARG A 240 0.00 10.51 -12.87
N SER A 241 0.22 9.46 -12.07
CA SER A 241 -0.09 9.47 -10.64
C SER A 241 1.14 9.82 -9.81
N ASN A 242 0.94 10.61 -8.75
CA ASN A 242 1.99 10.89 -7.76
C ASN A 242 2.12 9.75 -6.74
N GLY A 243 1.05 8.99 -6.52
CA GLY A 243 1.00 7.83 -5.64
C GLY A 243 -0.05 6.81 -6.08
N ALA A 244 0.04 5.59 -5.58
CA ALA A 244 -1.02 4.60 -5.66
C ALA A 244 -0.84 3.54 -4.57
N THR A 245 -1.96 3.02 -4.06
CA THR A 245 -1.99 1.85 -3.18
C THR A 245 -2.50 0.65 -3.97
N LEU A 246 -1.86 -0.50 -3.77
CA LEU A 246 -2.36 -1.77 -4.28
C LEU A 246 -3.05 -2.52 -3.14
N PRO A 247 -4.35 -2.82 -3.24
CA PRO A 247 -5.04 -3.58 -2.19
C PRO A 247 -4.33 -4.90 -1.86
N ALA A 248 -3.85 -5.62 -2.87
CA ALA A 248 -3.13 -6.89 -2.73
C ALA A 248 -1.75 -6.75 -2.03
N ALA A 249 -1.13 -5.57 -2.12
CA ALA A 249 0.13 -5.25 -1.46
C ALA A 249 -0.09 -4.30 -0.28
N ALA A 250 -1.05 -4.62 0.57
CA ALA A 250 -1.36 -3.82 1.76
C ALA A 250 -0.10 -3.59 2.62
N GLY A 251 0.16 -2.33 2.97
CA GLY A 251 1.41 -1.91 3.63
C GLY A 251 2.54 -1.53 2.66
N SER A 252 2.27 -1.51 1.35
CA SER A 252 3.09 -0.84 0.35
C SER A 252 2.33 0.32 -0.27
N LEU A 253 3.08 1.35 -0.69
CA LEU A 253 2.58 2.36 -1.60
C LEU A 253 3.57 2.56 -2.74
N LEU A 254 3.04 2.87 -3.91
CA LEU A 254 3.82 3.33 -5.03
C LEU A 254 3.88 4.85 -4.98
N ALA A 255 5.05 5.45 -5.12
CA ALA A 255 5.17 6.90 -5.12
C ALA A 255 6.23 7.40 -6.09
N ARG A 256 6.00 8.61 -6.62
CA ARG A 256 7.03 9.36 -7.31
C ARG A 256 7.94 10.02 -6.29
N ALA A 257 9.21 10.06 -6.63
CA ALA A 257 10.22 10.71 -5.82
C ALA A 257 10.06 12.24 -5.90
N GLN A 258 9.54 12.85 -4.83
CA GLN A 258 9.01 14.22 -4.80
C GLN A 258 9.52 15.04 -3.61
N ALA A 259 9.28 16.35 -3.62
CA ALA A 259 9.72 17.22 -2.53
C ALA A 259 9.08 16.79 -1.19
N PRO A 260 9.77 16.95 -0.05
CA PRO A 260 9.32 16.42 1.25
C PRO A 260 7.87 16.77 1.65
N PRO A 261 7.37 18.02 1.50
CA PRO A 261 5.98 18.34 1.85
C PRO A 261 4.95 17.58 1.00
N ALA A 262 5.25 17.39 -0.28
CA ALA A 262 4.41 16.60 -1.17
C ALA A 262 4.46 15.12 -0.80
N LEU A 263 5.65 14.58 -0.50
CA LEU A 263 5.81 13.18 -0.07
C LEU A 263 5.04 12.92 1.21
N ALA A 264 5.16 13.77 2.23
CA ALA A 264 4.37 13.68 3.45
C ALA A 264 2.86 13.61 3.17
N ALA A 265 2.33 14.50 2.32
CA ALA A 265 0.92 14.45 1.93
C ALA A 265 0.55 13.15 1.20
N THR A 266 1.38 12.65 0.29
CA THR A 266 1.16 11.34 -0.36
C THR A 266 1.14 10.19 0.66
N LEU A 267 2.05 10.18 1.65
CA LEU A 267 2.04 9.15 2.69
C LEU A 267 0.74 9.16 3.50
N VAL A 268 0.27 10.35 3.91
CA VAL A 268 -1.03 10.50 4.60
C VAL A 268 -2.17 9.96 3.74
N HIS A 269 -2.19 10.32 2.45
CA HIS A 269 -3.24 9.92 1.52
C HIS A 269 -3.28 8.40 1.29
N GLU A 270 -2.14 7.80 0.95
CA GLU A 270 -2.07 6.39 0.58
C GLU A 270 -2.29 5.46 1.80
N VAL A 271 -1.83 5.85 3.00
CA VAL A 271 -2.12 5.07 4.21
C VAL A 271 -3.63 4.99 4.47
N GLN A 272 -4.40 6.04 4.19
CA GLN A 272 -5.86 5.97 4.33
C GLN A 272 -6.49 4.99 3.33
N HIS A 273 -6.06 4.95 2.07
CA HIS A 273 -6.54 3.91 1.15
C HIS A 273 -6.25 2.52 1.69
N GLY A 274 -5.06 2.30 2.25
CA GLY A 274 -4.68 1.03 2.87
C GLY A 274 -5.46 0.69 4.15
N LYS A 275 -5.95 1.68 4.91
CA LYS A 275 -6.81 1.49 6.09
C LYS A 275 -8.23 1.12 5.67
N LEU A 276 -8.79 1.83 4.69
CA LEU A 276 -10.13 1.57 4.17
C LEU A 276 -10.20 0.22 3.44
N ALA A 277 -9.18 -0.14 2.65
CA ALA A 277 -9.10 -1.44 2.00
C ALA A 277 -9.12 -2.59 3.02
N ALA A 278 -8.36 -2.47 4.12
CA ALA A 278 -8.38 -3.47 5.19
C ALA A 278 -9.76 -3.53 5.89
N LEU A 279 -10.44 -2.39 6.06
CA LEU A 279 -11.80 -2.41 6.61
C LEU A 279 -12.79 -3.08 5.65
N ALA A 280 -12.69 -2.81 4.35
CA ALA A 280 -13.52 -3.39 3.31
C ALA A 280 -13.32 -4.91 3.14
N ASP A 281 -12.16 -5.44 3.52
CA ASP A 281 -11.90 -6.89 3.55
C ASP A 281 -12.76 -7.62 4.61
N ILE A 282 -13.23 -6.91 5.66
CA ILE A 282 -14.03 -7.50 6.74
C ILE A 282 -15.46 -6.97 6.84
N LEU A 283 -15.75 -5.82 6.22
CA LEU A 283 -17.06 -5.18 6.26
C LEU A 283 -17.49 -4.73 4.86
N THR A 284 -18.66 -5.18 4.42
CA THR A 284 -19.30 -4.64 3.23
C THR A 284 -19.87 -3.26 3.54
N LEU A 285 -19.24 -2.19 3.03
CA LEU A 285 -19.71 -0.81 3.25
C LEU A 285 -20.82 -0.39 2.26
N HIS A 286 -20.86 -0.99 1.07
CA HIS A 286 -21.91 -0.75 0.08
C HIS A 286 -22.12 -1.96 -0.83
N THR A 287 -23.25 -1.98 -1.53
CA THR A 287 -23.59 -3.00 -2.55
C THR A 287 -23.64 -2.42 -3.97
N ALA A 288 -23.24 -1.17 -4.16
CA ALA A 288 -23.23 -0.51 -5.47
C ALA A 288 -22.34 -1.22 -6.49
N ASP A 289 -22.77 -1.14 -7.76
CA ASP A 289 -22.00 -1.63 -8.89
C ASP A 289 -20.77 -0.72 -9.19
N ARG A 290 -19.98 -1.12 -10.19
CA ARG A 290 -18.77 -0.38 -10.60
C ARG A 290 -19.04 0.72 -11.65
N THR A 291 -20.29 1.10 -11.88
CA THR A 291 -20.62 2.12 -12.88
C THR A 291 -20.11 3.49 -12.43
N PRO A 292 -19.33 4.19 -13.26
CA PRO A 292 -18.82 5.51 -12.91
C PRO A 292 -19.90 6.56 -13.10
N ARG A 293 -20.59 6.95 -12.02
CA ARG A 293 -21.73 7.89 -12.06
C ARG A 293 -21.50 9.19 -11.28
N PHE A 294 -20.55 9.18 -10.35
CA PHE A 294 -20.41 10.26 -9.37
C PHE A 294 -19.30 11.24 -9.75
N TRP A 295 -19.55 12.52 -9.53
CA TRP A 295 -18.52 13.55 -9.58
C TRP A 295 -17.60 13.45 -8.36
N ALA A 296 -16.29 13.39 -8.58
CA ALA A 296 -15.27 13.43 -7.53
C ALA A 296 -14.50 14.75 -7.62
N PRO A 297 -14.54 15.64 -6.61
CA PRO A 297 -14.00 17.00 -6.74
C PRO A 297 -12.47 17.12 -6.87
N TRP A 298 -11.75 16.01 -6.86
CA TRP A 298 -10.30 15.90 -7.06
C TRP A 298 -9.93 15.27 -8.41
N ARG A 299 -10.91 14.94 -9.27
CA ARG A 299 -10.71 14.32 -10.59
C ARG A 299 -11.72 14.86 -11.60
N SER A 300 -11.41 14.73 -12.88
CA SER A 300 -12.30 15.11 -13.98
C SER A 300 -13.21 13.95 -14.44
N ASP A 301 -12.75 12.71 -14.34
CA ASP A 301 -13.51 11.52 -14.74
C ASP A 301 -14.58 11.14 -13.70
N PRO A 302 -15.78 10.69 -14.14
CA PRO A 302 -16.78 10.12 -13.25
C PRO A 302 -16.24 8.90 -12.48
N ARG A 303 -16.72 8.69 -11.26
CA ARG A 303 -16.26 7.64 -10.36
C ARG A 303 -17.40 6.72 -9.93
N PRO A 304 -17.16 5.41 -9.72
CA PRO A 304 -18.10 4.57 -9.00
C PRO A 304 -18.16 4.97 -7.52
N LEU A 305 -19.19 4.52 -6.80
CA LEU A 305 -19.37 4.84 -5.37
C LEU A 305 -18.13 4.48 -4.54
N GLU A 306 -17.57 3.28 -4.76
CA GLU A 306 -16.33 2.82 -4.13
C GLU A 306 -15.19 3.83 -4.31
N GLY A 307 -15.00 4.31 -5.54
CA GLY A 307 -13.96 5.26 -5.88
C GLY A 307 -14.17 6.65 -5.28
N LEU A 308 -15.42 7.09 -5.10
CA LEU A 308 -15.75 8.33 -4.43
C LEU A 308 -15.53 8.22 -2.91
N LEU A 309 -15.96 7.12 -2.30
CA LEU A 309 -15.78 6.82 -0.87
C LEU A 309 -14.30 6.78 -0.48
N HIS A 310 -13.48 6.04 -1.23
CA HIS A 310 -12.03 6.00 -1.04
C HIS A 310 -11.38 7.37 -1.16
N GLY A 311 -11.78 8.13 -2.19
CA GLY A 311 -11.29 9.49 -2.38
C GLY A 311 -11.66 10.41 -1.21
N ALA A 312 -12.91 10.40 -0.76
CA ALA A 312 -13.38 11.23 0.35
C ALA A 312 -12.63 10.90 1.65
N TYR A 313 -12.43 9.61 1.94
CA TYR A 313 -11.71 9.15 3.12
C TYR A 313 -10.24 9.60 3.15
N ALA A 314 -9.53 9.46 2.03
CA ALA A 314 -8.14 9.92 1.94
C ALA A 314 -8.01 11.45 1.96
N HIS A 315 -8.96 12.19 1.35
CA HIS A 315 -8.96 13.65 1.37
C HIS A 315 -9.36 14.22 2.74
N LEU A 316 -10.19 13.53 3.51
CA LEU A 316 -10.51 13.93 4.89
C LEU A 316 -9.24 13.94 5.77
N ALA A 317 -8.42 12.90 5.69
CA ALA A 317 -7.13 12.88 6.41
C ALA A 317 -6.17 13.97 5.93
N LEU A 318 -6.14 14.25 4.62
CA LEU A 318 -5.34 15.34 4.08
C LEU A 318 -5.81 16.71 4.59
N ALA A 319 -7.12 16.95 4.68
CA ALA A 319 -7.65 18.18 5.25
C ALA A 319 -7.16 18.36 6.69
N GLY A 320 -7.22 17.32 7.52
CA GLY A 320 -6.71 17.35 8.90
C GLY A 320 -5.20 17.57 8.98
N TYR A 321 -4.42 16.87 8.14
CA TYR A 321 -2.96 17.06 8.07
C TYR A 321 -2.59 18.51 7.69
N TRP A 322 -3.24 19.09 6.69
CA TRP A 322 -2.97 20.47 6.29
C TRP A 322 -3.44 21.49 7.33
N GLN A 323 -4.49 21.19 8.10
CA GLN A 323 -4.89 22.02 9.25
C GLN A 323 -3.77 22.06 10.29
N ARG A 324 -3.25 20.89 10.68
CA ARG A 324 -2.15 20.79 11.65
C ARG A 324 -0.87 21.45 11.15
N ALA A 325 -0.52 21.26 9.88
CA ALA A 325 0.58 21.98 9.25
C ALA A 325 0.37 23.52 9.28
N ALA A 326 -0.86 23.98 9.06
CA ALA A 326 -1.19 25.40 9.11
C ALA A 326 -1.13 26.00 10.51
N LEU A 327 -1.59 25.26 11.52
CA LEU A 327 -1.48 25.63 12.93
C LEU A 327 -0.01 25.69 13.39
N TYR A 328 0.85 24.85 12.83
CA TYR A 328 2.31 24.93 13.02
C TYR A 328 2.96 26.12 12.28
N GLY A 329 2.23 26.81 11.38
CA GLY A 329 2.73 27.96 10.62
C GLY A 329 3.30 27.64 9.24
N ALA A 330 3.02 26.45 8.68
CA ALA A 330 3.47 26.10 7.34
C ALA A 330 2.82 27.01 6.27
N ARG A 331 3.65 27.62 5.43
CA ARG A 331 3.21 28.56 4.38
C ARG A 331 2.24 27.88 3.40
N GLY A 332 1.09 28.51 3.17
CA GLY A 332 0.09 28.03 2.20
C GLY A 332 -0.74 26.83 2.68
N ALA A 333 -0.49 26.30 3.88
CA ALA A 333 -1.21 25.14 4.40
C ALA A 333 -2.70 25.43 4.67
N TRP A 334 -3.05 26.64 5.11
CA TRP A 334 -4.46 27.05 5.25
C TRP A 334 -5.24 26.99 3.93
N ALA A 335 -4.61 27.39 2.82
CA ALA A 335 -5.24 27.33 1.51
C ALA A 335 -5.45 25.87 1.05
N GLN A 336 -4.49 24.98 1.33
CA GLN A 336 -4.64 23.54 1.06
C GLN A 336 -5.74 22.92 1.92
N HIS A 337 -5.75 23.19 3.22
CA HIS A 337 -6.80 22.74 4.14
C HIS A 337 -8.17 23.20 3.66
N ALA A 338 -8.36 24.50 3.40
CA ALA A 338 -9.62 25.08 2.97
C ALA A 338 -10.13 24.45 1.66
N ARG A 339 -9.24 24.27 0.68
CA ARG A 339 -9.57 23.62 -0.60
C ARG A 339 -10.00 22.17 -0.40
N ILE A 340 -9.19 21.37 0.27
CA ILE A 340 -9.42 19.92 0.41
C ILE A 340 -10.64 19.65 1.30
N ARG A 341 -10.80 20.41 2.39
CA ARG A 341 -12.00 20.33 3.23
C ARG A 341 -13.27 20.64 2.43
N ALA A 342 -13.26 21.67 1.59
CA ALA A 342 -14.41 22.01 0.75
C ALA A 342 -14.77 20.87 -0.22
N GLN A 343 -13.75 20.19 -0.78
CA GLN A 343 -13.95 19.00 -1.62
C GLN A 343 -14.62 17.86 -0.86
N VAL A 344 -14.16 17.57 0.36
CA VAL A 344 -14.74 16.53 1.23
C VAL A 344 -16.18 16.88 1.61
N ALA A 345 -16.42 18.12 2.05
CA ALA A 345 -17.75 18.62 2.41
C ALA A 345 -18.76 18.57 1.25
N ALA A 346 -18.29 18.67 0.00
CA ALA A 346 -19.13 18.51 -1.18
C ALA A 346 -19.43 17.04 -1.52
N ALA A 347 -18.50 16.12 -1.26
CA ALA A 347 -18.63 14.71 -1.60
C ALA A 347 -19.45 13.91 -0.56
N LEU A 348 -19.31 14.22 0.73
CA LEU A 348 -19.94 13.44 1.81
C LEU A 348 -21.47 13.38 1.74
N PRO A 349 -22.21 14.48 1.49
CA PRO A 349 -23.67 14.42 1.35
C PRO A 349 -24.11 13.49 0.22
N VAL A 350 -23.42 13.54 -0.92
CA VAL A 350 -23.70 12.67 -2.07
C VAL A 350 -23.53 11.20 -1.72
N ILE A 351 -22.43 10.84 -1.04
CA ILE A 351 -22.19 9.46 -0.59
C ILE A 351 -23.28 9.01 0.38
N ARG A 352 -23.63 9.85 1.37
CA ARG A 352 -24.61 9.52 2.42
C ARG A 352 -26.03 9.35 1.87
N ALA A 353 -26.34 10.00 0.75
CA ALA A 353 -27.62 9.87 0.06
C ALA A 353 -27.73 8.57 -0.77
N CYS A 354 -26.65 7.80 -0.96
CA CYS A 354 -26.68 6.57 -1.74
C CYS A 354 -27.44 5.46 -1.00
N PRO A 355 -28.54 4.92 -1.58
CA PRO A 355 -29.30 3.83 -0.96
C PRO A 355 -28.50 2.52 -0.88
N GLU A 356 -27.46 2.36 -1.69
CA GLU A 356 -26.61 1.17 -1.73
C GLU A 356 -25.63 1.07 -0.54
N LEU A 357 -25.56 2.09 0.33
CA LEU A 357 -24.80 1.98 1.57
C LEU A 357 -25.43 0.90 2.47
N THR A 358 -24.59 0.05 3.05
CA THR A 358 -25.02 -0.86 4.12
C THR A 358 -25.19 -0.08 5.44
N PRO A 359 -25.76 -0.68 6.50
CA PRO A 359 -25.75 -0.05 7.83
C PRO A 359 -24.34 0.37 8.30
N ALA A 360 -23.34 -0.49 8.07
CA ALA A 360 -21.94 -0.17 8.36
C ALA A 360 -21.40 0.97 7.49
N GLY A 361 -21.75 1.01 6.20
CA GLY A 361 -21.39 2.13 5.33
C GLY A 361 -21.98 3.47 5.79
N ARG A 362 -23.22 3.47 6.27
CA ARG A 362 -23.86 4.67 6.84
C ARG A 362 -23.15 5.14 8.11
N GLU A 363 -22.93 4.25 9.07
CA GLU A 363 -22.19 4.58 10.30
C GLU A 363 -20.79 5.14 9.98
N PHE A 364 -20.08 4.50 9.05
CA PHE A 364 -18.75 4.94 8.63
C PHE A 364 -18.77 6.34 8.00
N THR A 365 -19.70 6.60 7.08
CA THR A 365 -19.81 7.89 6.38
C THR A 365 -20.37 9.01 7.26
N ASP A 366 -21.23 8.69 8.24
CA ASP A 366 -21.68 9.63 9.26
C ASP A 366 -20.53 10.06 10.18
N ALA A 367 -19.69 9.11 10.61
CA ALA A 367 -18.51 9.43 11.40
C ALA A 367 -17.46 10.26 10.61
N MET A 368 -17.31 10.01 9.30
CA MET A 368 -16.50 10.88 8.43
C MET A 368 -17.06 12.31 8.36
N ALA A 369 -18.38 12.47 8.27
CA ALA A 369 -19.03 13.78 8.27
C ALA A 369 -18.89 14.51 9.61
N ALA A 370 -18.98 13.79 10.73
CA ALA A 370 -18.71 14.34 12.05
C ALA A 370 -17.26 14.85 12.16
N ALA A 371 -16.29 14.07 11.67
CA ALA A 371 -14.87 14.46 11.66
C ALA A 371 -14.58 15.66 10.75
N GLU A 372 -15.21 15.75 9.58
CA GLU A 372 -15.12 16.94 8.72
C GLU A 372 -15.66 18.19 9.44
N LYS A 373 -16.82 18.05 10.09
CA LYS A 373 -17.46 19.16 10.82
C LYS A 373 -16.64 19.60 12.03
N ALA A 374 -15.96 18.68 12.73
CA ALA A 374 -15.10 19.00 13.87
C ALA A 374 -13.96 19.97 13.49
N MET A 375 -13.56 20.02 12.21
CA MET A 375 -12.55 20.98 11.73
C MET A 375 -13.01 22.44 11.84
N ASP A 376 -14.32 22.71 12.05
CA ASP A 376 -14.84 24.05 12.31
C ASP A 376 -14.43 24.64 13.67
N GLU A 377 -13.87 23.85 14.58
CA GLU A 377 -13.34 24.32 15.85
C GLU A 377 -12.12 25.23 15.64
N LEU A 378 -11.28 24.93 14.65
CA LEU A 378 -10.08 25.69 14.31
C LEU A 378 -10.09 26.09 12.83
N ARG A 379 -10.81 27.18 12.54
CA ARG A 379 -11.07 27.60 11.15
C ARG A 379 -9.88 28.27 10.49
N PRO A 380 -9.74 28.15 9.16
CA PRO A 380 -8.80 28.97 8.42
C PRO A 380 -9.10 30.46 8.62
N PRO A 381 -8.06 31.32 8.68
CA PRO A 381 -8.24 32.75 8.85
C PRO A 381 -8.90 33.38 7.60
N GLY A 382 -9.77 34.36 7.84
CA GLY A 382 -10.45 35.11 6.77
C GLY A 382 -11.48 34.28 6.02
N ASP A 383 -11.58 34.52 4.71
CA ASP A 383 -12.62 33.93 3.86
C ASP A 383 -12.15 32.72 3.02
N GLN A 384 -10.97 32.15 3.34
CA GLN A 384 -10.33 31.10 2.53
C GLN A 384 -11.25 29.91 2.25
N TYR A 385 -12.00 29.46 3.26
CA TYR A 385 -12.95 28.36 3.09
C TYR A 385 -14.12 28.73 2.17
N ALA A 386 -14.69 29.94 2.32
CA ALA A 386 -15.75 30.43 1.45
C ALA A 386 -15.26 30.59 0.00
N THR A 387 -14.03 31.10 -0.19
CA THR A 387 -13.37 31.21 -1.49
C THR A 387 -13.15 29.84 -2.13
N ALA A 388 -12.67 28.85 -1.37
CA ALA A 388 -12.52 27.47 -1.84
C ALA A 388 -13.87 26.87 -2.29
N ARG A 389 -14.93 27.05 -1.51
CA ARG A 389 -16.28 26.58 -1.87
C ARG A 389 -16.80 27.21 -3.16
N ARG A 390 -16.65 28.53 -3.33
CA ARG A 390 -17.05 29.22 -4.57
C ARG A 390 -16.28 28.72 -5.80
N ALA A 391 -14.99 28.41 -5.64
CA ALA A 391 -14.20 27.81 -6.71
C ALA A 391 -14.69 26.42 -7.07
N LEU A 392 -14.93 25.59 -6.06
CA LEU A 392 -15.46 24.24 -6.21
C LEU A 392 -16.83 24.20 -6.89
N ASP A 393 -17.71 25.16 -6.57
CA ASP A 393 -19.01 25.28 -7.21
C ASP A 393 -18.91 25.60 -8.72
N ARG A 394 -17.88 26.34 -9.14
CA ARG A 394 -17.60 26.56 -10.57
C ARG A 394 -17.13 25.27 -11.25
N GLU A 395 -16.23 24.54 -10.61
CA GLU A 395 -15.74 23.24 -11.11
C GLU A 395 -16.88 22.23 -11.24
N ARG A 396 -17.76 22.15 -10.23
CA ARG A 396 -18.97 21.31 -10.27
C ARG A 396 -19.86 21.67 -11.45
N ARG A 397 -20.18 22.96 -11.64
CA ARG A 397 -21.00 23.40 -12.78
C ARG A 397 -20.36 23.05 -14.13
N ALA A 398 -19.05 23.25 -14.27
CA ALA A 398 -18.33 22.87 -15.48
C ALA A 398 -18.40 21.35 -15.73
N TRP A 399 -18.28 20.54 -14.68
CA TRP A 399 -18.43 19.09 -14.78
C TRP A 399 -19.85 18.67 -15.20
N CYS A 400 -20.89 19.29 -14.64
CA CYS A 400 -22.28 19.04 -15.04
C CYS A 400 -22.51 19.32 -16.53
N VAL A 401 -21.92 20.40 -17.05
CA VAL A 401 -22.01 20.76 -18.47
C VAL A 401 -21.31 19.72 -19.34
N ALA A 402 -20.18 19.17 -18.87
CA ALA A 402 -19.44 18.13 -19.59
C ALA A 402 -20.08 16.73 -19.51
N HIS A 403 -20.94 16.47 -18.51
CA HIS A 403 -21.59 15.17 -18.25
C HIS A 403 -23.09 15.35 -17.96
N PRO A 404 -23.88 15.88 -18.91
CA PRO A 404 -25.31 16.17 -18.69
C PRO A 404 -26.11 14.91 -18.30
N GLU A 405 -25.71 13.74 -18.80
CA GLU A 405 -26.30 12.43 -18.51
C GLU A 405 -26.13 11.99 -17.05
N LEU A 406 -25.16 12.55 -16.33
CA LEU A 406 -24.87 12.21 -14.93
C LEU A 406 -25.37 13.26 -13.93
N SER A 407 -26.06 14.31 -14.38
CA SER A 407 -26.53 15.42 -13.55
C SER A 407 -27.41 14.98 -12.36
N ALA A 408 -28.13 13.87 -12.48
CA ALA A 408 -28.94 13.30 -11.40
C ALA A 408 -28.09 12.78 -10.22
N PHE A 409 -26.86 12.33 -10.46
CA PHE A 409 -25.96 11.75 -9.45
C PHE A 409 -25.13 12.79 -8.70
N ILE A 410 -25.39 14.08 -8.95
CA ILE A 410 -24.71 15.22 -8.31
C ILE A 410 -25.53 15.78 -7.14
N ARG A 411 -26.81 15.39 -7.02
CA ARG A 411 -27.73 16.05 -6.06
C ARG A 411 -27.28 15.79 -4.63
N ALA A 412 -27.03 16.91 -3.94
CA ALA A 412 -26.75 17.00 -2.50
C ALA A 412 -28.04 16.92 -1.69
#